data_AF-A0A4P9WE12-F1
#
_entry.id   AF-A0A4P9WE12-F1
#
_cell.length_a   1.000
_cell.length_b   1.000
_cell.length_c   1.000
_cell.angle_alpha   90.00
_cell.angle_beta   90.00
_cell.angle_gamma   90.00
#
_symmetry.space_group_name_H-M   'P 1'
#
loop_
_entity.id
_entity.type
_entity.pdbx_description
1 polymer ?
#
loop_
_entity_poly.entity_id
_entity_poly.type
_entity_poly.pdbx_seq_one_letter_code
_entity_poly.pdbx_strand_id
1 'polypeptide(L)'
;DDFNTLRNSVWQHASTLGGGGNFEFEWYTNNRSNSFVRDGTLYLQPTLTADAIGEANVENGYTMDLWGGDPASLCTGNAFFGCERTSGNGQIINPIQSAQIRTVNSVNFKYGRVEVRAKLPQGDWIWPAIWMLPVNGEYGKWPASGEIDIMESRGNLNYPAEFGGGVNTIGSTLHWGPSFDFNR
;
A
#
# COMPACT_ATOMS: atom_id res chain seq x y z
N ASP A 1 2.79 19.00 -1.89
CA ASP A 1 2.87 19.04 -0.41
C ASP A 1 4.34 18.92 -0.09
N ASP A 2 4.87 19.84 0.70
CA ASP A 2 6.30 19.86 1.03
C ASP A 2 6.61 18.99 2.25
N PHE A 3 5.60 18.30 2.79
CA PHE A 3 5.72 17.37 3.92
C PHE A 3 6.47 17.99 5.09
N ASN A 4 6.15 19.24 5.46
CA ASN A 4 6.59 19.82 6.73
C ASN A 4 5.88 19.14 7.92
N THR A 5 4.66 18.66 7.69
CA THR A 5 3.88 17.80 8.58
C THR A 5 3.06 16.81 7.74
N LEU A 6 2.70 15.66 8.32
CA LEU A 6 1.76 14.74 7.68
C LEU A 6 0.33 15.18 7.97
N ARG A 7 -0.31 15.83 6.99
CA ARG A 7 -1.65 16.39 7.13
C ARG A 7 -2.72 15.34 6.83
N ASN A 8 -3.37 14.82 7.87
CA ASN A 8 -4.47 13.84 7.75
C ASN A 8 -5.71 14.38 7.01
N SER A 9 -5.85 15.71 6.88
CA SER A 9 -6.88 16.33 6.04
C SER A 9 -6.64 16.15 4.54
N VAL A 10 -5.42 15.78 4.15
CA VAL A 10 -5.01 15.53 2.76
C VAL A 10 -4.70 14.06 2.56
N TRP A 11 -3.84 13.49 3.40
CA TRP A 11 -3.36 12.12 3.26
C TRP A 11 -4.06 11.23 4.26
N GLN A 12 -4.85 10.29 3.77
CA GLN A 12 -5.47 9.24 4.57
C GLN A 12 -4.64 7.97 4.47
N HIS A 13 -4.58 7.19 5.54
CA HIS A 13 -3.92 5.89 5.53
C HIS A 13 -4.86 4.80 5.03
N ALA A 14 -4.29 3.80 4.38
CA ALA A 14 -4.92 2.49 4.33
C ALA A 14 -4.69 1.76 5.66
N SER A 15 -5.70 0.99 6.07
CA SER A 15 -5.69 0.11 7.24
C SER A 15 -6.28 -1.23 6.82
N THR A 16 -5.44 -2.19 6.43
CA THR A 16 -5.91 -3.50 5.95
C THR A 16 -4.78 -4.53 5.88
N LEU A 17 -5.13 -5.80 6.11
CA LEU A 17 -4.30 -7.00 5.91
C LEU A 17 -4.54 -7.67 4.53
N GLY A 18 -5.37 -7.07 3.68
CA GLY A 18 -5.96 -7.72 2.50
C GLY A 18 -5.02 -7.97 1.32
N GLY A 19 -3.78 -7.48 1.35
CA GLY A 19 -2.73 -7.79 0.38
C GLY A 19 -2.90 -7.17 -1.01
N GLY A 20 -3.58 -6.02 -1.11
CA GLY A 20 -3.57 -5.16 -2.30
C GLY A 20 -4.20 -5.72 -3.59
N GLY A 21 -4.66 -6.97 -3.60
CA GLY A 21 -5.08 -7.68 -4.81
C GLY A 21 -3.95 -8.48 -5.49
N ASN A 22 -2.71 -8.35 -5.00
CA ASN A 22 -1.53 -9.04 -5.54
C ASN A 22 -0.95 -10.10 -4.59
N PHE A 23 -1.74 -10.54 -3.60
CA PHE A 23 -1.29 -11.42 -2.51
C PHE A 23 -0.09 -10.85 -1.75
N GLU A 24 -0.09 -9.53 -1.55
CA GLU A 24 0.93 -8.83 -0.80
C GLU A 24 0.85 -9.23 0.68
N PHE A 25 2.01 -9.29 1.34
CA PHE A 25 2.15 -9.89 2.67
C PHE A 25 2.20 -8.87 3.80
N GLU A 26 2.12 -7.58 3.52
CA GLU A 26 2.13 -6.51 4.50
C GLU A 26 0.74 -6.19 5.05
N TRP A 27 0.71 -5.68 6.27
CA TRP A 27 -0.42 -5.00 6.85
C TRP A 27 -0.18 -3.49 6.73
N TYR A 28 -1.01 -2.80 5.95
CA TYR A 28 -1.00 -1.35 5.92
C TYR A 28 -1.60 -0.79 7.21
N THR A 29 -0.87 0.12 7.87
CA THR A 29 -1.25 0.68 9.16
C THR A 29 -0.99 2.18 9.26
N ASN A 30 -1.76 2.85 10.10
CA ASN A 30 -1.54 4.25 10.50
C ASN A 30 -0.64 4.35 11.74
N ASN A 31 0.52 3.69 11.69
CA ASN A 31 1.52 3.77 12.75
C ASN A 31 2.67 4.72 12.34
N ARG A 32 3.16 5.51 13.30
CA ARG A 32 4.27 6.45 13.08
C ARG A 32 5.63 5.78 12.95
N SER A 33 5.75 4.50 13.28
CA SER A 33 6.91 3.68 12.89
C SER A 33 6.93 3.38 11.38
N ASN A 34 5.76 3.38 10.72
CA ASN A 34 5.63 3.06 9.30
C ASN A 34 5.42 4.27 8.40
N SER A 35 4.84 5.34 8.92
CA SER A 35 4.60 6.57 8.17
C SER A 35 4.86 7.80 9.03
N PHE A 36 5.90 8.55 8.70
CA PHE A 36 6.27 9.75 9.43
C PHE A 36 6.95 10.77 8.53
N VAL A 37 6.98 12.00 9.00
CA VAL A 37 7.66 13.11 8.34
C VAL A 37 8.91 13.47 9.14
N ARG A 38 10.02 13.66 8.44
CA ARG A 38 11.26 14.20 9.02
C ARG A 38 11.96 15.04 7.95
N ASP A 39 12.39 16.25 8.33
CA ASP A 39 13.13 17.17 7.46
C ASP A 39 12.48 17.41 6.09
N GLY A 40 11.17 17.67 6.06
CA GLY A 40 10.44 17.91 4.81
C GLY A 40 10.24 16.67 3.93
N THR A 41 10.51 15.48 4.46
CA THR A 41 10.42 14.21 3.72
C THR A 41 9.43 13.28 4.40
N LEU A 42 8.48 12.76 3.63
CA LEU A 42 7.65 11.62 4.03
C LEU A 42 8.46 10.34 3.93
N TYR A 43 8.45 9.56 5.00
CA TYR A 43 9.00 8.21 5.05
C TYR A 43 7.86 7.21 5.13
N LEU A 44 7.87 6.24 4.21
CA LEU A 44 7.11 5.00 4.32
C LEU A 44 8.12 3.89 4.60
N GLN A 45 8.06 3.33 5.79
CA GLN A 45 9.08 2.41 6.30
C GLN A 45 8.42 1.11 6.75
N PRO A 46 8.77 -0.05 6.16
CA PRO A 46 8.28 -1.32 6.66
C PRO A 46 8.91 -1.65 8.01
N THR A 47 8.16 -2.31 8.88
CA THR A 47 8.62 -2.88 10.16
C THR A 47 8.13 -4.31 10.30
N LEU A 48 8.71 -5.09 11.22
CA LEU A 48 8.21 -6.44 11.49
C LEU A 48 6.94 -6.35 12.34
N THR A 49 5.91 -7.12 12.00
CA THR A 49 4.71 -7.26 12.84
C THR A 49 5.07 -7.90 14.18
N ALA A 50 6.06 -8.79 14.16
CA ALA A 50 6.77 -9.37 15.30
C ALA A 50 7.08 -8.37 16.41
N ASP A 51 7.58 -7.19 16.03
CA ASP A 51 8.03 -6.17 16.98
C ASP A 51 6.86 -5.57 17.77
N ALA A 52 5.64 -5.64 17.20
CA ALA A 52 4.43 -5.10 17.81
C ALA A 52 3.65 -6.13 18.64
N ILE A 53 3.55 -7.38 18.16
CA ILE A 53 2.70 -8.40 18.79
C ILE A 53 3.46 -9.64 19.27
N GLY A 54 4.73 -9.80 18.92
CA GLY A 54 5.55 -10.98 19.23
C GLY A 54 5.33 -12.15 18.26
N GLU A 55 6.37 -12.95 18.03
CA GLU A 55 6.33 -14.01 16.99
C GLU A 55 5.30 -15.10 17.23
N ALA A 56 5.09 -15.48 18.50
CA ALA A 56 4.05 -16.45 18.82
C ALA A 56 2.66 -16.00 18.34
N ASN A 57 2.38 -14.69 18.43
CA ASN A 57 1.11 -14.13 18.01
C ASN A 57 1.03 -13.98 16.48
N VAL A 58 2.14 -13.69 15.79
CA VAL A 58 2.17 -13.72 14.32
C VAL A 58 1.79 -15.11 13.81
N GLU A 59 2.28 -16.16 14.47
CA GLU A 59 2.17 -17.54 13.98
C GLU A 59 0.91 -18.28 14.43
N ASN A 60 0.40 -18.07 15.65
CA ASN A 60 -0.67 -18.90 16.18
C ASN A 60 -1.52 -18.25 17.30
N GLY A 61 -2.84 -18.38 17.19
CA GLY A 61 -3.78 -18.11 18.27
C GLY A 61 -4.06 -16.64 18.56
N TYR A 62 -3.65 -15.72 17.69
CA TYR A 62 -3.88 -14.29 17.84
C TYR A 62 -4.84 -13.77 16.79
N THR A 63 -5.83 -12.98 17.21
CA THR A 63 -6.73 -12.26 16.29
C THR A 63 -6.30 -10.81 16.19
N MET A 64 -5.91 -10.40 14.99
CA MET A 64 -5.77 -9.00 14.61
C MET A 64 -7.13 -8.46 14.18
N ASP A 65 -7.63 -7.45 14.88
CA ASP A 65 -8.91 -6.79 14.61
C ASP A 65 -8.66 -5.30 14.30
N LEU A 66 -9.08 -4.88 13.10
CA LEU A 66 -8.97 -3.52 12.58
C LEU A 66 -10.32 -2.79 12.54
N TRP A 67 -11.38 -3.32 13.17
CA TRP A 67 -12.69 -2.67 13.29
C TRP A 67 -12.73 -1.58 14.38
N GLY A 68 -11.65 -0.80 14.48
CA GLY A 68 -11.52 0.27 15.46
C GLY A 68 -12.68 1.27 15.43
N GLY A 69 -12.98 1.86 16.59
CA GLY A 69 -14.15 2.72 16.77
C GLY A 69 -13.97 4.18 16.31
N ASP A 70 -12.77 4.60 15.93
CA ASP A 70 -12.47 5.97 15.52
C ASP A 70 -12.08 6.04 14.03
N PRO A 71 -12.33 7.17 13.34
CA PRO A 71 -12.07 7.28 11.90
C PRO A 71 -10.62 7.02 11.47
N ALA A 72 -9.64 7.18 12.37
CA ALA A 72 -8.23 6.96 12.04
C ALA A 72 -7.79 5.49 12.21
N SER A 73 -8.60 4.67 12.89
CA SER A 73 -8.39 3.23 13.07
C SER A 73 -9.31 2.36 12.21
N LEU A 74 -10.29 2.96 11.51
CA LEU A 74 -11.20 2.24 10.62
C LEU A 74 -10.45 1.46 9.54
N CYS A 75 -10.77 0.16 9.45
CA CYS A 75 -10.34 -0.66 8.34
C CYS A 75 -10.81 -0.10 6.99
N THR A 76 -9.91 -0.10 6.00
CA THR A 76 -10.15 0.49 4.69
C THR A 76 -10.44 -0.53 3.58
N GLY A 77 -10.34 -1.82 3.87
CA GLY A 77 -10.60 -2.89 2.92
C GLY A 77 -10.71 -4.25 3.59
N ASN A 78 -11.90 -4.87 3.55
CA ASN A 78 -12.15 -6.17 4.17
C ASN A 78 -11.98 -7.37 3.22
N ALA A 79 -11.51 -7.15 2.00
CA ALA A 79 -11.21 -8.25 1.10
C ALA A 79 -10.14 -9.16 1.73
N PHE A 80 -10.27 -10.48 1.55
CA PHE A 80 -9.29 -11.47 2.00
C PHE A 80 -8.91 -11.38 3.49
N PHE A 81 -9.92 -11.29 4.38
CA PHE A 81 -9.68 -11.17 5.83
C PHE A 81 -8.85 -9.91 6.16
N GLY A 82 -9.15 -8.82 5.43
CA GLY A 82 -8.37 -7.59 5.48
C GLY A 82 -8.64 -6.73 6.71
N CYS A 83 -9.79 -6.89 7.38
CA CYS A 83 -10.10 -6.16 8.61
C CYS A 83 -10.02 -7.00 9.87
N GLU A 84 -10.06 -8.32 9.74
CA GLU A 84 -9.91 -9.24 10.86
C GLU A 84 -9.19 -10.50 10.37
N ARG A 85 -8.11 -10.90 11.05
CA ARG A 85 -7.33 -12.10 10.70
C ARG A 85 -6.88 -12.79 11.98
N THR A 86 -7.06 -14.10 12.03
CA THR A 86 -6.58 -14.93 13.15
C THR A 86 -5.43 -15.81 12.67
N SER A 87 -4.32 -15.81 13.41
CA SER A 87 -3.21 -16.74 13.19
C SER A 87 -3.51 -18.11 13.77
N GLY A 88 -2.92 -19.16 13.18
CA GLY A 88 -3.11 -20.56 13.53
C GLY A 88 -3.56 -21.42 12.35
N ASN A 89 -3.44 -22.74 12.49
CA ASN A 89 -3.79 -23.72 11.44
C ASN A 89 -3.14 -23.44 10.07
N GLY A 90 -1.90 -22.94 10.07
CA GLY A 90 -1.15 -22.60 8.86
C GLY A 90 -1.43 -21.20 8.30
N GLN A 91 -2.29 -20.41 8.95
CA GLN A 91 -2.47 -18.98 8.67
C GLN A 91 -1.62 -18.17 9.64
N ILE A 92 -1.01 -17.08 9.15
CA ILE A 92 -0.25 -16.15 9.97
C ILE A 92 -0.85 -14.74 9.87
N ILE A 93 -0.58 -13.90 10.86
CA ILE A 93 -0.73 -12.46 10.67
C ILE A 93 0.34 -12.01 9.67
N ASN A 94 0.01 -11.04 8.82
CA ASN A 94 0.93 -10.42 7.86
C ASN A 94 2.27 -10.13 8.56
N PRO A 95 3.40 -10.71 8.12
CA PRO A 95 4.65 -10.64 8.87
C PRO A 95 5.27 -9.24 8.88
N ILE A 96 4.87 -8.39 7.94
CA ILE A 96 5.37 -7.02 7.77
C ILE A 96 4.25 -6.02 8.00
N GLN A 97 4.55 -4.92 8.69
CA GLN A 97 3.73 -3.72 8.70
C GLN A 97 4.32 -2.71 7.71
N SER A 98 3.46 -2.02 6.97
CA SER A 98 3.87 -0.98 6.01
C SER A 98 2.87 0.17 6.03
N ALA A 99 3.06 1.15 5.15
CA ALA A 99 2.15 2.28 5.01
C ALA A 99 1.82 2.55 3.55
N GLN A 100 0.52 2.77 3.30
CA GLN A 100 -0.01 3.30 2.06
C GLN A 100 -0.82 4.55 2.43
N ILE A 101 -0.52 5.67 1.78
CA ILE A 101 -1.25 6.92 1.94
C ILE A 101 -1.95 7.30 0.65
N ARG A 102 -3.12 7.91 0.76
CA ARG A 102 -4.04 8.16 -0.36
C ARG A 102 -4.83 9.46 -0.18
N THR A 103 -5.25 10.07 -1.28
CA THR A 103 -5.98 11.35 -1.30
C THR A 103 -7.46 11.22 -1.65
N VAL A 104 -8.05 10.04 -1.39
CA VAL A 104 -9.39 9.62 -1.88
C VAL A 104 -10.47 10.70 -1.70
N ASN A 105 -10.48 11.42 -0.57
CA ASN A 105 -11.49 12.43 -0.24
C ASN A 105 -10.96 13.87 -0.20
N SER A 106 -9.76 14.15 -0.71
CA SER A 106 -9.08 15.43 -0.48
C SER A 106 -8.58 16.09 -1.78
N VAL A 107 -7.67 15.43 -2.48
CA VAL A 107 -7.02 15.95 -3.69
C VAL A 107 -7.34 15.01 -4.83
N ASN A 108 -8.08 15.56 -5.79
CA ASN A 108 -8.31 14.96 -7.09
C ASN A 108 -8.04 16.02 -8.15
N PHE A 109 -7.64 15.59 -9.33
CA PHE A 109 -7.43 16.48 -10.45
C PHE A 109 -7.70 15.73 -11.74
N LYS A 110 -8.01 16.50 -12.79
CA LYS A 110 -8.21 15.99 -14.14
C LYS A 110 -7.37 16.84 -15.08
N TYR A 111 -6.46 16.16 -15.78
CA TYR A 111 -5.43 16.78 -16.63
C TYR A 111 -4.40 17.61 -15.87
N GLY A 112 -3.34 18.02 -16.57
CA GLY A 112 -2.22 18.76 -15.99
C GLY A 112 -1.02 17.86 -15.73
N ARG A 113 -0.18 18.27 -14.78
CA ARG A 113 1.08 17.62 -14.45
C ARG A 113 1.15 17.36 -12.96
N VAL A 114 1.45 16.12 -12.60
CA VAL A 114 1.82 15.74 -11.24
C VAL A 114 3.30 15.42 -11.22
N GLU A 115 3.98 15.98 -10.22
CA GLU A 115 5.38 15.72 -9.97
C GLU A 115 5.52 15.18 -8.55
N VAL A 116 6.21 14.05 -8.42
CA VAL A 116 6.59 13.47 -7.14
C VAL A 116 8.09 13.33 -7.14
N ARG A 117 8.75 13.84 -6.09
CA ARG A 117 10.18 13.66 -5.85
C ARG A 117 10.36 12.65 -4.73
N ALA A 118 10.85 11.46 -5.06
CA ALA A 118 11.03 10.38 -4.10
C ALA A 118 12.42 9.75 -4.24
N LYS A 119 12.93 9.20 -3.12
CA LYS A 119 14.04 8.25 -3.10
C LYS A 119 13.47 6.87 -2.80
N LEU A 120 13.73 5.90 -3.68
CA LEU A 120 13.22 4.55 -3.52
C LEU A 120 14.06 3.74 -2.52
N PRO A 121 13.44 2.83 -1.74
CA PRO A 121 14.17 1.91 -0.89
C PRO A 121 14.90 0.84 -1.72
N GLN A 122 15.97 0.31 -1.15
CA GLN A 122 16.61 -0.93 -1.59
C GLN A 122 16.42 -1.97 -0.49
N GLY A 123 15.98 -3.17 -0.87
CA GLY A 123 15.73 -4.28 0.03
C GLY A 123 14.96 -5.38 -0.69
N ASP A 124 15.22 -6.62 -0.30
CA ASP A 124 14.55 -7.75 -0.91
C ASP A 124 13.05 -7.71 -0.63
N TRP A 125 12.24 -8.02 -1.65
CA TRP A 125 10.77 -8.14 -1.56
C TRP A 125 10.04 -6.81 -1.35
N ILE A 126 10.72 -5.66 -1.43
CA ILE A 126 10.09 -4.35 -1.33
C ILE A 126 9.60 -3.92 -2.72
N TRP A 127 8.38 -3.41 -2.80
CA TRP A 127 7.76 -2.91 -4.02
C TRP A 127 7.19 -1.50 -3.79
N PRO A 128 8.00 -0.44 -3.92
CA PRO A 128 7.50 0.93 -3.88
C PRO A 128 6.68 1.24 -5.14
N ALA A 129 5.57 1.96 -4.96
CA ALA A 129 4.71 2.43 -6.04
C ALA A 129 4.24 3.88 -5.80
N ILE A 130 4.14 4.64 -6.89
CA ILE A 130 3.45 5.94 -6.96
C ILE A 130 2.46 5.82 -8.10
N TRP A 131 1.18 5.84 -7.76
CA TRP A 131 0.11 5.51 -8.69
C TRP A 131 -1.17 6.27 -8.36
N MET A 132 -2.15 6.13 -9.23
CA MET A 132 -3.43 6.82 -9.14
C MET A 132 -4.59 5.94 -9.54
N LEU A 133 -5.69 6.09 -8.80
CA LEU A 133 -7.01 5.57 -9.15
C LEU A 133 -7.98 6.71 -9.46
N PRO A 134 -9.03 6.43 -10.24
CA PRO A 134 -10.13 7.36 -10.44
C PRO A 134 -10.86 7.60 -9.11
N VAL A 135 -11.39 8.82 -8.94
CA VAL A 135 -12.22 9.17 -7.77
C VAL A 135 -13.50 8.33 -7.76
N ASN A 136 -14.12 8.16 -8.93
CA ASN A 136 -15.36 7.43 -9.12
C ASN A 136 -15.14 6.27 -10.10
N GLY A 137 -15.75 5.13 -9.81
CA GLY A 137 -15.78 3.98 -10.72
C GLY A 137 -16.75 4.15 -11.89
N GLU A 138 -16.58 5.19 -12.72
CA GLU A 138 -17.51 5.61 -13.78
C GLU A 138 -17.86 4.48 -14.76
N TYR A 139 -16.89 3.62 -15.06
CA TYR A 139 -17.02 2.53 -16.03
C TYR A 139 -17.12 1.16 -15.37
N GLY A 140 -17.24 1.11 -14.03
CA GLY A 140 -17.32 -0.12 -13.25
C GLY A 140 -16.09 -0.40 -12.40
N LYS A 141 -15.96 -1.65 -11.94
CA LYS A 141 -14.82 -2.09 -11.11
C LYS A 141 -13.53 -2.07 -11.93
N TRP A 142 -12.40 -2.10 -11.23
CA TRP A 142 -11.09 -2.25 -11.86
C TRP A 142 -11.06 -3.44 -12.84
N PRO A 143 -10.43 -3.30 -14.02
CA PRO A 143 -9.67 -2.15 -14.52
C PRO A 143 -10.52 -1.15 -15.31
N ALA A 144 -11.85 -1.33 -15.41
CA ALA A 144 -12.70 -0.56 -16.33
C ALA A 144 -12.66 0.95 -16.11
N SER A 145 -12.55 1.37 -14.85
CA SER A 145 -12.45 2.80 -14.53
C SER A 145 -11.04 3.37 -14.59
N GLY A 146 -10.03 2.52 -14.82
CA GLY A 146 -8.64 2.91 -15.03
C GLY A 146 -7.76 2.86 -13.78
N GLU A 147 -6.46 2.77 -14.01
CA GLU A 147 -5.36 2.98 -13.06
C GLU A 147 -4.17 3.58 -13.81
N ILE A 148 -3.41 4.45 -13.15
CA ILE A 148 -2.18 5.02 -13.70
C ILE A 148 -1.03 4.77 -12.72
N ASP A 149 -0.12 3.90 -13.11
CA ASP A 149 1.11 3.62 -12.39
C ASP A 149 2.21 4.54 -12.91
N ILE A 150 2.45 5.63 -12.18
CA ILE A 150 3.45 6.64 -12.56
C ILE A 150 4.85 6.05 -12.39
N MET A 151 5.06 5.30 -11.32
CA MET A 151 6.33 4.64 -11.04
C MET A 151 6.11 3.42 -10.15
N GLU A 152 6.65 2.30 -10.57
CA GLU A 152 6.85 1.10 -9.77
C GLU A 152 8.29 0.61 -9.92
N SER A 153 8.83 -0.03 -8.90
CA SER A 153 10.17 -0.64 -8.96
C SER A 153 10.28 -1.82 -7.99
N ARG A 154 11.25 -2.71 -8.21
CA ARG A 154 11.58 -3.78 -7.25
C ARG A 154 12.82 -3.37 -6.46
N GLY A 155 12.73 -3.45 -5.13
CA GLY A 155 13.82 -3.08 -4.21
C GLY A 155 15.01 -4.04 -4.24
N ASN A 156 14.87 -5.22 -4.86
CA ASN A 156 15.93 -6.20 -5.01
C ASN A 156 17.06 -5.66 -5.89
N LEU A 157 18.32 -5.86 -5.48
CA LEU A 157 19.47 -5.39 -6.25
C LEU A 157 19.59 -6.10 -7.61
N ASN A 158 19.39 -7.41 -7.62
CA ASN A 158 19.50 -8.26 -8.81
C ASN A 158 18.18 -9.00 -9.06
N TYR A 159 17.18 -8.29 -9.58
CA TYR A 159 15.91 -8.90 -9.97
C TYR A 159 15.86 -9.12 -11.49
N PRO A 160 15.34 -10.26 -11.98
CA PRO A 160 15.29 -10.51 -13.42
C PRO A 160 14.48 -9.45 -14.16
N ALA A 161 15.01 -8.97 -15.29
CA ALA A 161 14.38 -7.92 -16.09
C ALA A 161 12.98 -8.31 -16.60
N GLU A 162 12.78 -9.59 -16.90
CA GLU A 162 11.48 -10.16 -17.33
C GLU A 162 10.37 -10.04 -16.26
N PHE A 163 10.73 -9.83 -15.00
CA PHE A 163 9.80 -9.62 -13.88
C PHE A 163 9.80 -8.16 -13.37
N GLY A 164 10.31 -7.22 -14.16
CA GLY A 164 10.30 -5.79 -13.85
C GLY A 164 11.66 -5.20 -13.47
N GLY A 165 12.70 -6.02 -13.34
CA GLY A 165 14.06 -5.54 -13.01
C GLY A 165 14.18 -5.03 -11.57
N GLY A 166 15.43 -4.84 -11.12
CA GLY A 166 15.74 -4.45 -9.73
C GLY A 166 15.74 -2.93 -9.52
N VAL A 167 16.53 -2.48 -8.55
CA VAL A 167 16.63 -1.06 -8.12
C VAL A 167 17.05 -0.07 -9.22
N ASN A 168 17.55 -0.57 -10.36
CA ASN A 168 17.96 0.23 -11.51
C ASN A 168 16.89 0.30 -12.62
N THR A 169 15.69 -0.25 -12.38
CA THR A 169 14.59 -0.28 -13.32
C THR A 169 13.34 0.33 -12.70
N ILE A 170 12.59 1.08 -13.51
CA ILE A 170 11.25 1.55 -13.18
C ILE A 170 10.24 1.06 -14.22
N GLY A 171 9.07 0.65 -13.75
CA GLY A 171 7.88 0.39 -14.56
C GLY A 171 6.92 1.57 -14.50
N SER A 172 6.19 1.79 -15.59
CA SER A 172 5.01 2.65 -15.63
C SER A 172 3.97 1.98 -16.51
N THR A 173 2.75 1.94 -16.01
CA THR A 173 1.67 1.12 -16.56
C THR A 173 0.37 1.92 -16.57
N LEU A 174 -0.50 1.59 -17.52
CA LEU A 174 -1.90 2.05 -17.51
C LEU A 174 -2.75 0.81 -17.52
N HIS A 175 -3.56 0.60 -16.49
CA HIS A 175 -4.57 -0.47 -16.50
C HIS A 175 -5.90 0.06 -17.00
N TRP A 176 -6.47 -0.63 -17.98
CA TRP A 176 -7.78 -0.31 -18.56
C TRP A 176 -8.36 -1.54 -19.27
N GLY A 177 -9.66 -1.49 -19.55
CA GLY A 177 -10.37 -2.58 -20.24
C GLY A 177 -11.68 -2.96 -19.54
N PRO A 178 -12.60 -3.66 -20.20
CA PRO A 178 -13.96 -3.85 -19.69
C PRO A 178 -14.05 -4.74 -18.43
N SER A 179 -13.05 -5.58 -18.15
CA SER A 179 -12.98 -6.44 -16.97
C SER A 179 -11.55 -6.94 -16.70
N PHE A 180 -11.36 -7.64 -15.59
CA PHE A 180 -10.08 -8.24 -15.18
C PHE A 180 -9.41 -9.06 -16.31
N ASP A 181 -10.19 -9.94 -16.98
CA ASP A 181 -9.68 -10.80 -18.06
C ASP A 181 -9.25 -10.05 -19.31
N PHE A 182 -9.67 -8.78 -19.43
CA PHE A 182 -9.35 -7.90 -20.55
C PHE A 182 -8.50 -6.70 -20.12
N ASN A 183 -7.82 -6.80 -18.98
CA ASN A 183 -6.84 -5.81 -18.55
C ASN A 183 -5.72 -5.69 -19.60
N ARG A 184 -5.32 -4.47 -19.89
CA ARG A 184 -4.23 -4.15 -20.82
C ARG A 184 -3.22 -3.22 -20.17
#